data_AF-S9VA51-F1
#
_entry.id   AF-S9VA51-F1
#
_cell.length_a   1.000
_cell.length_b   1.000
_cell.length_c   1.000
_cell.angle_alpha   90.00
_cell.angle_beta   90.00
_cell.angle_gamma   90.00
#
_symmetry.space_group_name_H-M   'P 1'
#
loop_
_entity.id
_entity.type
_entity.pdbx_description
1 polymer ?
#
loop_
_entity_poly.entity_id
_entity_poly.type
_entity_poly.pdbx_seq_one_letter_code
_entity_poly.pdbx_strand_id
1 'polypeptide(L)'
;MRRLTGVAGKQMAAYKRFLFLRPESTVGSAKFPLGYVPLDGSEPIDVVYSLVKEGHFVTSDQNIETIHNVYRGVSSLCRSEYPVLTSDDIKVCHLMLKKMESRILIKRDFWVLDDFNDAELNSSFGVQNLYFDNYKWSQVLWKRFQAFVEEYFPLSEHSHLRYSEYMELIKSFSVFEQGTHALPVLPKSVVLHPPYGVKIPSAFSLEPLLLYKNWLSNYRAVLSLNRALVCNAGSSVAAFATKLAGVSMVKAVDARPRAVKACRSDAKLNRKCENVSFQVATFFPGKALEKQGHSKRYDLVFFFPDEEIVNELHATEGVEYAPGTTGVSGSLEQFFENVSDYLADSGVAVVCCTNISSLLKPEEPHPIEYEIKVNRRFVLLDYFDSPLASKGPFKGSFSDPKIENTTSLRAKLRSELWVLHKIDSLNHFAAFHGIPGAKPPPNALKWKSKNTTKRRQQVLKNHVELMGGDWENYKARLIHSLREQSDVQEDDVAEAIRMTIDPSYPLELAKKSKNAVESRLREQELFHKDVSRSFTEKSPREFFDDHFRRLY
;
A
#
# COMPACT_ATOMS: atom_id res chain seq x y z
N MET A 1 -21.09 1.21 34.27
CA MET A 1 -21.95 1.04 33.07
C MET A 1 -22.17 2.38 32.36
N ARG A 2 -21.17 2.88 31.62
CA ARG A 2 -21.35 3.90 30.57
C ARG A 2 -20.64 3.37 29.32
N ARG A 3 -21.41 3.27 28.23
CA ARG A 3 -21.05 2.57 26.99
C ARG A 3 -19.96 3.32 26.22
N LEU A 4 -18.82 2.66 26.02
CA LEU A 4 -17.85 2.93 24.97
C LEU A 4 -18.38 2.33 23.66
N THR A 5 -19.30 3.02 22.97
CA THR A 5 -19.84 2.59 21.66
C THR A 5 -19.68 3.68 20.59
N GLY A 6 -18.56 4.40 20.61
CA GLY A 6 -18.32 5.54 19.71
C GLY A 6 -17.43 5.27 18.49
N VAL A 7 -16.57 4.24 18.51
CA VAL A 7 -15.44 4.17 17.57
C VAL A 7 -15.57 3.05 16.52
N ALA A 8 -16.34 1.99 16.80
CA ALA A 8 -16.49 0.86 15.87
C ALA A 8 -17.56 1.08 14.77
N GLY A 9 -18.36 2.15 14.85
CA GLY A 9 -19.53 2.33 13.99
C GLY A 9 -19.30 3.06 12.66
N LYS A 10 -18.22 3.85 12.52
CA LYS A 10 -18.05 4.75 11.36
C LYS A 10 -17.34 4.15 10.14
N GLN A 11 -16.65 3.01 10.28
CA GLN A 11 -15.98 2.34 9.15
C GLN A 11 -16.69 1.06 8.64
N MET A 12 -17.84 0.70 9.22
CA MET A 12 -18.75 -0.29 8.61
C MET A 12 -19.51 0.25 7.38
N ALA A 13 -19.32 1.54 7.03
CA ALA A 13 -20.06 2.25 6.00
C ALA A 13 -19.43 2.18 4.59
N ALA A 14 -18.59 1.19 4.29
CA ALA A 14 -18.13 0.98 2.92
C ALA A 14 -19.23 0.28 2.11
N TYR A 15 -20.00 1.07 1.36
CA TYR A 15 -21.02 0.71 0.35
C TYR A 15 -22.45 0.45 0.84
N LYS A 16 -22.97 1.25 1.78
CA LYS A 16 -24.43 1.50 1.82
C LYS A 16 -24.71 2.91 1.33
N ARG A 17 -24.69 3.08 0.01
CA ARG A 17 -25.27 4.24 -0.64
C ARG A 17 -26.74 3.95 -0.83
N PHE A 18 -27.59 4.96 -0.72
CA PHE A 18 -28.99 4.90 -1.15
C PHE A 18 -29.11 5.78 -2.39
N LEU A 19 -29.79 5.32 -3.43
CA LEU A 19 -30.04 6.14 -4.62
C LEU A 19 -31.54 6.23 -4.91
N PHE A 20 -32.13 7.26 -4.33
CA PHE A 20 -33.43 7.79 -4.71
C PHE A 20 -33.22 9.19 -5.27
N LEU A 21 -33.67 9.41 -6.49
CA LEU A 21 -33.72 10.75 -7.05
C LEU A 21 -34.72 11.57 -6.21
N ARG A 22 -34.37 12.84 -6.00
CA ARG A 22 -35.21 13.84 -5.34
C ARG A 22 -35.64 14.84 -6.42
N PRO A 23 -36.76 14.61 -7.13
CA PRO A 23 -37.15 15.40 -8.29
C PRO A 23 -37.21 16.90 -8.00
N GLU A 24 -37.59 17.28 -6.78
CA GLU A 24 -37.64 18.66 -6.31
C GLU A 24 -36.28 19.38 -6.33
N SER A 25 -35.17 18.63 -6.30
CA SER A 25 -33.80 19.15 -6.35
C SER A 25 -33.15 18.98 -7.73
N THR A 26 -33.91 18.56 -8.75
CA THR A 26 -33.38 18.32 -10.11
C THR A 26 -33.64 19.49 -11.05
N VAL A 27 -32.81 19.61 -12.08
CA VAL A 27 -32.97 20.63 -13.13
C VAL A 27 -34.20 20.29 -13.97
N GLY A 28 -35.11 21.25 -14.12
CA GLY A 28 -36.31 21.09 -14.95
C GLY A 28 -37.39 20.19 -14.34
N SER A 29 -37.54 20.17 -13.01
CA SER A 29 -38.52 19.34 -12.28
C SER A 29 -39.97 19.47 -12.78
N ALA A 30 -40.37 20.63 -13.31
CA ALA A 30 -41.68 20.84 -13.91
C ALA A 30 -41.88 20.07 -15.23
N LYS A 31 -40.81 19.92 -16.04
CA LYS A 31 -40.82 19.17 -17.30
C LYS A 31 -40.58 17.68 -17.08
N PHE A 32 -39.78 17.34 -16.08
CA PHE A 32 -39.36 15.98 -15.76
C PHE A 32 -39.70 15.63 -14.30
N PRO A 33 -40.96 15.29 -14.00
CA PRO A 33 -41.42 15.07 -12.63
C PRO A 33 -40.78 13.85 -11.93
N LEU A 34 -40.22 12.92 -12.70
CA LEU A 34 -39.48 11.76 -12.18
C LEU A 34 -38.03 12.10 -11.78
N GLY A 35 -37.58 13.33 -12.03
CA GLY A 35 -36.23 13.80 -11.70
C GLY A 35 -35.13 13.36 -12.68
N TYR A 36 -35.51 12.76 -13.81
CA TYR A 36 -34.60 12.36 -14.89
C TYR A 36 -35.25 12.61 -16.26
N VAL A 37 -34.41 12.72 -17.29
CA VAL A 37 -34.82 12.77 -18.70
C VAL A 37 -34.86 11.34 -19.24
N PRO A 38 -36.04 10.80 -19.61
CA PRO A 38 -36.13 9.51 -20.28
C PRO A 38 -35.62 9.64 -21.71
N LEU A 39 -34.82 8.67 -22.14
CA LEU A 39 -34.27 8.58 -23.49
C LEU A 39 -34.98 7.47 -24.26
N ASP A 40 -35.35 7.76 -25.50
CA ASP A 40 -35.91 6.78 -26.44
C ASP A 40 -34.86 6.28 -27.46
N GLY A 41 -33.70 6.95 -27.54
CA GLY A 41 -32.62 6.60 -28.45
C GLY A 41 -32.71 7.28 -29.82
N SER A 42 -33.68 8.18 -30.01
CA SER A 42 -33.76 9.06 -31.18
C SER A 42 -32.85 10.28 -31.05
N GLU A 43 -32.46 10.64 -29.82
CA GLU A 43 -31.71 11.85 -29.55
C GLU A 43 -30.23 11.69 -29.93
N PRO A 44 -29.62 12.70 -30.59
CA PRO A 44 -28.21 12.65 -30.89
C PRO A 44 -27.38 12.83 -29.62
N ILE A 45 -26.23 12.15 -29.56
CA ILE A 45 -25.39 12.02 -28.35
C ILE A 45 -24.87 13.36 -27.84
N ASP A 46 -24.65 14.34 -28.70
CA ASP A 46 -24.21 15.70 -28.36
C ASP A 46 -25.30 16.50 -27.61
N VAL A 47 -26.57 16.31 -27.96
CA VAL A 47 -27.70 16.86 -27.21
C VAL A 47 -27.78 16.23 -25.83
N VAL A 48 -27.66 14.90 -25.74
CA VAL A 48 -27.64 14.20 -24.44
C VAL A 48 -26.44 14.63 -23.60
N TYR A 49 -25.27 14.82 -24.23
CA TYR A 49 -24.06 15.33 -23.58
C TYR A 49 -24.29 16.72 -22.95
N SER A 50 -24.97 17.60 -23.68
CA SER A 50 -25.32 18.94 -23.19
C SER A 50 -26.25 18.87 -21.98
N LEU A 51 -27.29 18.02 -22.02
CA LEU A 51 -28.19 17.79 -20.87
C LEU A 51 -27.44 17.30 -19.62
N VAL A 52 -26.57 16.31 -19.80
CA VAL A 52 -25.77 15.75 -18.71
C VAL A 52 -24.81 16.81 -18.12
N LYS A 53 -24.24 17.67 -18.97
CA LYS A 53 -23.35 18.76 -18.57
C LYS A 53 -24.07 19.85 -17.76
N GLU A 54 -25.31 20.16 -18.14
CA GLU A 54 -26.22 21.06 -17.41
C GLU A 54 -26.69 20.47 -16.07
N GLY A 55 -26.48 19.17 -15.85
CA GLY A 55 -26.71 18.50 -14.58
C GLY A 55 -27.98 17.65 -14.55
N HIS A 56 -28.65 17.45 -15.69
CA HIS A 56 -29.76 16.52 -15.80
C HIS A 56 -29.30 15.08 -15.58
N PHE A 57 -30.12 14.29 -14.87
CA PHE A 57 -30.00 12.84 -14.87
C PHE A 57 -30.66 12.28 -16.14
N VAL A 58 -30.05 11.26 -16.73
CA VAL A 58 -30.58 10.61 -17.93
C VAL A 58 -30.71 9.11 -17.68
N THR A 59 -31.80 8.52 -18.16
CA THR A 59 -32.00 7.06 -18.17
C THR A 59 -32.83 6.64 -19.39
N SER A 60 -32.87 5.36 -19.73
CA SER A 60 -33.73 4.77 -20.75
C SER A 60 -34.83 3.99 -20.05
N ASP A 61 -36.03 4.05 -20.63
CA ASP A 61 -37.19 3.31 -20.15
C ASP A 61 -37.43 2.01 -20.94
N GLN A 62 -36.77 1.84 -22.10
CA GLN A 62 -37.00 0.73 -23.03
C GLN A 62 -35.79 -0.22 -23.12
N ASN A 63 -34.63 0.33 -23.50
CA ASN A 63 -33.46 -0.47 -23.87
C ASN A 63 -32.19 -0.08 -23.09
N ILE A 64 -31.40 -1.08 -22.74
CA ILE A 64 -30.04 -0.95 -22.19
C ILE A 64 -29.10 -0.39 -23.25
N GLU A 65 -29.30 -0.73 -24.52
CA GLU A 65 -28.52 -0.24 -25.65
C GLU A 65 -28.44 1.29 -25.70
N THR A 66 -29.58 1.97 -25.54
CA THR A 66 -29.64 3.44 -25.51
C THR A 66 -28.71 4.00 -24.44
N ILE A 67 -28.78 3.49 -23.20
CA ILE A 67 -27.89 3.92 -22.11
C ILE A 67 -26.43 3.61 -22.41
N HIS A 68 -26.16 2.43 -22.97
CA HIS A 68 -24.79 2.01 -23.28
C HIS A 68 -24.13 2.95 -24.29
N ASN A 69 -24.87 3.31 -25.34
CA ASN A 69 -24.43 4.22 -26.38
C ASN A 69 -24.24 5.64 -25.81
N VAL A 70 -25.15 6.10 -24.96
CA VAL A 70 -25.01 7.36 -24.22
C VAL A 70 -23.78 7.36 -23.32
N TYR A 71 -23.56 6.30 -22.54
CA TYR A 71 -22.39 6.19 -21.68
C TYR A 71 -21.09 6.27 -22.49
N ARG A 72 -20.97 5.51 -23.57
CA ARG A 72 -19.77 5.53 -24.43
C ARG A 72 -19.59 6.88 -25.12
N GLY A 73 -20.67 7.42 -25.67
CA GLY A 73 -20.69 8.68 -26.40
C GLY A 73 -20.34 9.88 -25.53
N VAL A 74 -20.98 10.01 -24.37
CA VAL A 74 -20.72 11.06 -23.37
C VAL A 74 -19.30 10.98 -22.86
N SER A 75 -18.79 9.79 -22.51
CA SER A 75 -17.40 9.65 -22.07
C SER A 75 -16.40 9.99 -23.19
N SER A 76 -16.73 9.69 -24.44
CA SER A 76 -15.89 10.07 -25.60
C SER A 76 -15.88 11.58 -25.81
N LEU A 77 -17.05 12.23 -25.86
CA LEU A 77 -17.16 13.68 -26.02
C LEU A 77 -16.49 14.44 -24.86
N CYS A 78 -16.64 13.94 -23.63
CA CYS A 78 -15.95 14.50 -22.48
C CYS A 78 -14.43 14.48 -22.64
N ARG A 79 -13.86 13.41 -23.20
CA ARG A 79 -12.41 13.32 -23.45
C ARG A 79 -11.96 14.20 -24.62
N SER A 80 -12.83 14.39 -25.60
CA SER A 80 -12.58 15.34 -26.70
C SER A 80 -12.61 16.79 -26.24
N GLU A 81 -13.52 17.14 -25.32
CA GLU A 81 -13.59 18.49 -24.72
C GLU A 81 -12.44 18.73 -23.74
N TYR A 82 -12.04 17.72 -22.96
CA TYR A 82 -10.96 17.79 -21.97
C TYR A 82 -9.81 16.82 -22.34
N PRO A 83 -9.02 17.13 -23.39
CA PRO A 83 -7.93 16.26 -23.84
C PRO A 83 -6.78 16.24 -22.83
N VAL A 84 -6.20 15.06 -22.62
CA VAL A 84 -5.08 14.87 -21.69
C VAL A 84 -3.75 15.20 -22.37
N LEU A 85 -3.23 16.40 -22.14
CA LEU A 85 -1.93 16.84 -22.68
C LEU A 85 -0.84 16.84 -21.59
N THR A 86 -1.22 17.23 -20.37
CA THR A 86 -0.37 17.33 -19.19
C THR A 86 -0.85 16.42 -18.06
N SER A 87 -0.09 16.34 -16.97
CA SER A 87 -0.49 15.59 -15.76
C SER A 87 -1.70 16.21 -15.05
N ASP A 88 -1.88 17.53 -15.11
CA ASP A 88 -3.04 18.20 -14.51
C ASP A 88 -4.32 17.96 -15.30
N ASP A 89 -4.22 17.85 -16.63
CA ASP A 89 -5.36 17.50 -17.49
C ASP A 89 -5.91 16.11 -17.15
N ILE A 90 -5.08 15.18 -16.66
CA ILE A 90 -5.55 13.87 -16.17
C ILE A 90 -6.56 14.08 -15.03
N LYS A 91 -6.27 14.99 -14.10
CA LYS A 91 -7.12 15.26 -12.93
C LYS A 91 -8.44 15.88 -13.35
N VAL A 92 -8.37 16.89 -14.23
CA VAL A 92 -9.55 17.60 -14.74
C VAL A 92 -10.43 16.64 -15.55
N CYS A 93 -9.85 15.91 -16.50
CA CYS A 93 -10.58 14.95 -17.32
C CYS A 93 -11.23 13.86 -16.45
N HIS A 94 -10.50 13.32 -15.47
CA HIS A 94 -11.05 12.32 -14.55
C HIS A 94 -12.21 12.87 -13.72
N LEU A 95 -12.09 14.07 -13.16
CA LEU A 95 -13.16 14.73 -12.39
C LEU A 95 -14.40 14.96 -13.25
N MET A 96 -14.21 15.46 -14.47
CA MET A 96 -15.30 15.72 -15.40
C MET A 96 -15.99 14.42 -15.81
N LEU A 97 -15.24 13.37 -16.15
CA LEU A 97 -15.81 12.04 -16.41
C LEU A 97 -16.59 11.51 -15.22
N LYS A 98 -16.05 11.63 -14.00
CA LYS A 98 -16.74 11.18 -12.77
C LYS A 98 -18.05 11.94 -12.56
N LYS A 99 -18.05 13.25 -12.82
CA LYS A 99 -19.26 14.08 -12.77
C LYS A 99 -20.29 13.63 -13.80
N MET A 100 -19.90 13.49 -15.07
CA MET A 100 -20.81 13.12 -16.16
C MET A 100 -21.35 11.69 -15.98
N GLU A 101 -20.49 10.71 -15.73
CA GLU A 101 -20.88 9.31 -15.52
C GLU A 101 -21.80 9.13 -14.30
N SER A 102 -21.73 10.01 -13.30
CA SER A 102 -22.62 9.97 -12.14
C SER A 102 -24.07 10.32 -12.45
N ARG A 103 -24.35 10.91 -13.62
CA ARG A 103 -25.68 11.35 -14.08
C ARG A 103 -26.31 10.38 -15.08
N ILE A 104 -25.56 9.42 -15.57
CA ILE A 104 -26.05 8.38 -16.48
C ILE A 104 -26.52 7.21 -15.63
N LEU A 105 -27.84 7.02 -15.59
CA LEU A 105 -28.49 6.06 -14.73
C LEU A 105 -29.06 4.90 -15.54
N ILE A 106 -29.37 3.82 -14.83
CA ILE A 106 -30.21 2.72 -15.28
C ILE A 106 -31.19 2.40 -14.16
N LYS A 107 -32.40 1.99 -14.53
CA LYS A 107 -33.41 1.55 -13.56
C LYS A 107 -32.91 0.36 -12.74
N ARG A 108 -33.31 0.29 -11.48
CA ARG A 108 -32.90 -0.81 -10.60
C ARG A 108 -33.51 -2.15 -11.03
N ASP A 109 -34.73 -2.14 -11.53
CA ASP A 109 -35.45 -3.26 -12.10
C ASP A 109 -35.11 -3.47 -13.58
N PHE A 110 -33.81 -3.43 -13.93
CA PHE A 110 -33.32 -3.51 -15.31
C PHE A 110 -33.78 -4.74 -16.12
N TRP A 111 -34.32 -5.78 -15.48
CA TRP A 111 -34.91 -6.93 -16.17
C TRP A 111 -36.23 -6.64 -16.89
N VAL A 112 -36.83 -5.46 -16.67
CA VAL A 112 -38.02 -5.00 -17.41
C VAL A 112 -37.66 -4.38 -18.76
N LEU A 113 -36.37 -4.14 -19.02
CA LEU A 113 -35.88 -3.57 -20.28
C LEU A 113 -35.86 -4.66 -21.36
N ASP A 114 -36.28 -4.30 -22.57
CA ASP A 114 -36.61 -5.24 -23.64
C ASP A 114 -35.40 -6.08 -24.07
N ASP A 115 -34.21 -5.47 -24.07
CA ASP A 115 -32.96 -6.08 -24.50
C ASP A 115 -32.14 -6.69 -23.34
N PHE A 116 -32.68 -6.76 -22.12
CA PHE A 116 -31.97 -7.39 -20.99
C PHE A 116 -31.81 -8.90 -21.18
N ASN A 117 -32.88 -9.57 -21.60
CA ASN A 117 -32.88 -11.00 -21.83
C ASN A 117 -34.07 -11.49 -22.65
N ASP A 118 -33.81 -12.12 -23.79
CA ASP A 118 -34.78 -12.87 -24.58
C ASP A 118 -34.50 -14.37 -24.46
N ALA A 119 -35.38 -15.08 -23.74
CA ALA A 119 -35.25 -16.52 -23.50
C ALA A 119 -35.60 -17.39 -24.73
N GLU A 120 -36.34 -16.85 -25.70
CA GLU A 120 -36.74 -17.58 -26.92
C GLU A 120 -35.65 -17.47 -27.97
N LEU A 121 -35.19 -16.24 -28.25
CA LEU A 121 -34.12 -16.00 -29.23
C LEU A 121 -32.73 -16.25 -28.66
N ASN A 122 -32.60 -16.47 -27.34
CA ASN A 122 -31.33 -16.52 -26.61
C ASN A 122 -30.46 -15.32 -26.96
N SER A 123 -31.06 -14.14 -26.94
CA SER A 123 -30.42 -12.89 -27.30
C SER A 123 -30.51 -11.91 -26.14
N SER A 124 -29.49 -11.08 -25.98
CA SER A 124 -29.49 -9.98 -25.02
C SER A 124 -28.51 -8.92 -25.46
N PHE A 125 -28.65 -7.71 -24.94
CA PHE A 125 -27.71 -6.63 -25.12
C PHE A 125 -26.95 -6.33 -23.83
N GLY A 126 -25.64 -6.14 -23.95
CA GLY A 126 -24.80 -5.62 -22.87
C GLY A 126 -23.46 -6.35 -22.71
N VAL A 127 -22.71 -5.93 -21.69
CA VAL A 127 -21.34 -6.41 -21.45
C VAL A 127 -21.29 -7.87 -20.99
N GLN A 128 -22.41 -8.45 -20.55
CA GLN A 128 -22.50 -9.85 -20.14
C GLN A 128 -22.14 -10.83 -21.27
N ASN A 129 -22.41 -10.47 -22.53
CA ASN A 129 -22.12 -11.31 -23.70
C ASN A 129 -20.61 -11.46 -23.95
N LEU A 130 -19.77 -10.63 -23.33
CA LEU A 130 -18.31 -10.79 -23.36
C LEU A 130 -17.82 -11.88 -22.40
N TYR A 131 -18.63 -12.20 -21.38
CA TYR A 131 -18.23 -13.08 -20.27
C TYR A 131 -19.00 -14.39 -20.26
N PHE A 132 -20.23 -14.39 -20.72
CA PHE A 132 -21.13 -15.53 -20.65
C PHE A 132 -21.61 -15.92 -22.04
N ASP A 133 -21.87 -17.21 -22.19
CA ASP A 133 -22.56 -17.74 -23.36
C ASP A 133 -24.03 -17.27 -23.35
N ASN A 134 -24.54 -16.89 -24.52
CA ASN A 134 -25.88 -16.32 -24.65
C ASN A 134 -26.98 -17.27 -24.16
N TYR A 135 -26.84 -18.57 -24.43
CA TYR A 135 -27.80 -19.57 -23.95
C TYR A 135 -27.75 -19.68 -22.43
N LYS A 136 -26.54 -19.76 -21.83
CA LYS A 136 -26.40 -19.79 -20.37
C LYS A 136 -26.97 -18.55 -19.70
N TRP A 137 -26.73 -17.37 -20.29
CA TRP A 137 -27.31 -16.12 -19.81
C TRP A 137 -28.83 -16.19 -19.82
N SER A 138 -29.39 -16.54 -20.97
CA SER A 138 -30.81 -16.38 -21.23
C SER A 138 -31.71 -17.38 -20.51
N GLN A 139 -31.14 -18.54 -20.18
CA GLN A 139 -31.87 -19.60 -19.49
C GLN A 139 -31.76 -19.50 -17.95
N VAL A 140 -30.58 -19.18 -17.41
CA VAL A 140 -30.32 -19.35 -15.97
C VAL A 140 -29.62 -18.16 -15.32
N LEU A 141 -28.58 -17.61 -15.96
CA LEU A 141 -27.72 -16.65 -15.26
C LEU A 141 -28.38 -15.30 -15.03
N TRP A 142 -29.34 -14.86 -15.85
CA TRP A 142 -30.02 -13.58 -15.64
C TRP A 142 -30.75 -13.51 -14.28
N LYS A 143 -31.39 -14.61 -13.84
CA LYS A 143 -32.03 -14.70 -12.50
C LYS A 143 -31.00 -14.72 -11.37
N ARG A 144 -29.88 -15.43 -11.57
CA ARG A 144 -28.78 -15.45 -10.60
C ARG A 144 -28.13 -14.08 -10.46
N PHE A 145 -28.01 -13.36 -11.57
CA PHE A 145 -27.53 -11.98 -11.58
C PHE A 145 -28.49 -11.06 -10.84
N GLN A 146 -29.81 -11.19 -11.02
CA GLN A 146 -30.81 -10.45 -10.25
C GLN A 146 -30.61 -10.65 -8.73
N ALA A 147 -30.47 -11.90 -8.28
CA ALA A 147 -30.21 -12.21 -6.87
C ALA A 147 -28.85 -11.66 -6.39
N PHE A 148 -27.82 -11.69 -7.24
CA PHE A 148 -26.51 -11.12 -6.94
C PHE A 148 -26.60 -9.60 -6.71
N VAL A 149 -27.31 -8.86 -7.55
CA VAL A 149 -27.47 -7.40 -7.38
C VAL A 149 -28.25 -7.07 -6.12
N GLU A 150 -29.23 -7.87 -5.72
CA GLU A 150 -30.04 -7.66 -4.50
C GLU A 150 -29.18 -7.64 -3.22
N GLU A 151 -28.06 -8.37 -3.16
CA GLU A 151 -27.14 -8.36 -2.01
C GLU A 151 -26.46 -6.99 -1.81
N TYR A 152 -26.18 -6.27 -2.90
CA TYR A 152 -25.41 -5.02 -2.86
C TYR A 152 -26.27 -3.78 -2.99
N PHE A 153 -27.32 -3.86 -3.81
CA PHE A 153 -28.23 -2.76 -4.11
C PHE A 153 -29.65 -3.30 -4.03
N PRO A 154 -30.28 -3.40 -2.86
CA PRO A 154 -31.63 -3.95 -2.76
C PRO A 154 -32.65 -2.98 -3.37
N LEU A 155 -33.72 -3.53 -3.94
CA LEU A 155 -34.81 -2.75 -4.57
C LEU A 155 -35.44 -1.73 -3.60
N SER A 156 -35.51 -2.07 -2.31
CA SER A 156 -36.08 -1.20 -1.27
C SER A 156 -35.22 0.04 -0.97
N GLU A 157 -33.94 0.03 -1.34
CA GLU A 157 -32.99 1.11 -1.06
C GLU A 157 -32.54 1.88 -2.32
N HIS A 158 -32.90 1.37 -3.51
CA HIS A 158 -32.44 1.88 -4.80
C HIS A 158 -33.56 1.87 -5.82
N SER A 159 -33.92 3.06 -6.32
CA SER A 159 -34.76 3.19 -7.51
C SER A 159 -33.95 3.06 -8.81
N HIS A 160 -32.70 3.52 -8.78
CA HIS A 160 -31.80 3.58 -9.92
C HIS A 160 -30.39 3.14 -9.48
N LEU A 161 -29.58 2.77 -10.46
CA LEU A 161 -28.14 2.55 -10.35
C LEU A 161 -27.42 3.49 -11.31
N ARG A 162 -26.16 3.84 -11.03
CA ARG A 162 -25.31 4.42 -12.09
C ARG A 162 -25.02 3.34 -13.12
N TYR A 163 -24.96 3.71 -14.40
CA TYR A 163 -24.65 2.72 -15.42
C TYR A 163 -23.24 2.11 -15.25
N SER A 164 -22.29 2.90 -14.75
CA SER A 164 -20.97 2.38 -14.37
C SER A 164 -21.03 1.32 -13.26
N GLU A 165 -21.92 1.48 -12.27
CA GLU A 165 -22.14 0.49 -11.20
C GLU A 165 -22.74 -0.80 -11.78
N TYR A 166 -23.71 -0.69 -12.69
CA TYR A 166 -24.30 -1.83 -13.41
C TYR A 166 -23.25 -2.63 -14.20
N MET A 167 -22.38 -1.95 -14.95
CA MET A 167 -21.30 -2.63 -15.67
C MET A 167 -20.29 -3.32 -14.75
N GLU A 168 -19.96 -2.72 -13.59
CA GLU A 168 -19.08 -3.36 -12.61
C GLU A 168 -19.77 -4.53 -11.90
N LEU A 169 -21.09 -4.47 -11.69
CA LEU A 169 -21.86 -5.61 -11.17
C LEU A 169 -21.77 -6.81 -12.12
N ILE A 170 -21.92 -6.61 -13.42
CA ILE A 170 -21.78 -7.71 -14.41
C ILE A 170 -20.36 -8.29 -14.37
N LYS A 171 -19.32 -7.45 -14.32
CA LYS A 171 -17.93 -7.92 -14.23
C LYS A 171 -17.66 -8.69 -12.95
N SER A 172 -18.10 -8.17 -11.80
CA SER A 172 -17.98 -8.86 -10.52
C SER A 172 -18.78 -10.16 -10.51
N PHE A 173 -19.93 -10.22 -11.18
CA PHE A 173 -20.72 -11.44 -11.32
C PHE A 173 -20.00 -12.48 -12.20
N SER A 174 -19.37 -12.07 -13.30
CA SER A 174 -18.49 -12.94 -14.09
C SER A 174 -17.37 -13.54 -13.24
N VAL A 175 -16.70 -12.72 -12.44
CA VAL A 175 -15.63 -13.19 -11.55
C VAL A 175 -16.16 -14.06 -10.40
N PHE A 176 -17.38 -13.80 -9.93
CA PHE A 176 -18.04 -14.67 -8.95
C PHE A 176 -18.37 -16.05 -9.51
N GLU A 177 -18.87 -16.13 -10.74
CA GLU A 177 -19.28 -17.38 -11.39
C GLU A 177 -18.11 -18.21 -11.93
N GLN A 178 -17.11 -17.55 -12.53
CA GLN A 178 -16.03 -18.22 -13.28
C GLN A 178 -14.66 -18.08 -12.62
N GLY A 179 -14.52 -17.14 -11.69
CA GLY A 179 -13.23 -16.74 -11.13
C GLY A 179 -12.40 -15.86 -12.07
N THR A 180 -11.28 -15.36 -11.56
CA THR A 180 -10.32 -14.57 -12.34
C THR A 180 -8.88 -14.99 -12.01
N HIS A 181 -7.96 -14.68 -12.93
CA HIS A 181 -6.54 -14.99 -12.79
C HIS A 181 -5.70 -13.72 -12.67
N ALA A 182 -4.64 -13.80 -11.87
CA ALA A 182 -3.66 -12.73 -11.70
C ALA A 182 -2.33 -13.06 -12.40
N LEU A 183 -2.35 -13.30 -13.72
CA LEU A 183 -1.17 -13.67 -14.49
C LEU A 183 -0.26 -12.45 -14.75
N PRO A 184 1.08 -12.59 -14.76
CA PRO A 184 1.87 -13.79 -14.41
C PRO A 184 2.26 -13.86 -12.92
N VAL A 185 1.72 -12.97 -12.07
CA VAL A 185 2.04 -12.91 -10.64
C VAL A 185 1.67 -14.21 -9.94
N LEU A 186 0.49 -14.77 -10.23
CA LEU A 186 0.05 -16.08 -9.75
C LEU A 186 0.04 -17.08 -10.91
N PRO A 187 0.29 -18.39 -10.67
CA PRO A 187 0.18 -19.40 -11.71
C PRO A 187 -1.28 -19.62 -12.13
N LYS A 188 -1.51 -20.13 -13.35
CA LYS A 188 -2.87 -20.42 -13.88
C LYS A 188 -3.72 -21.33 -12.98
N SER A 189 -3.09 -22.16 -12.15
CA SER A 189 -3.78 -23.01 -11.19
C SER A 189 -4.46 -22.25 -10.05
N VAL A 190 -4.11 -20.97 -9.87
CA VAL A 190 -4.72 -20.13 -8.84
C VAL A 190 -5.83 -19.29 -9.46
N VAL A 191 -7.04 -19.51 -8.96
CA VAL A 191 -8.25 -18.80 -9.33
C VAL A 191 -8.70 -17.98 -8.12
N LEU A 192 -9.10 -16.74 -8.36
CA LEU A 192 -9.55 -15.78 -7.37
C LEU A 192 -11.02 -15.41 -7.59
N HIS A 193 -11.76 -15.16 -6.52
CA HIS A 193 -13.16 -14.74 -6.58
C HIS A 193 -13.37 -13.44 -5.77
N PRO A 194 -12.71 -12.32 -6.13
CA PRO A 194 -12.95 -11.05 -5.46
C PRO A 194 -14.44 -10.66 -5.59
N PRO A 195 -15.10 -10.32 -4.47
CA PRO A 195 -16.51 -9.91 -4.49
C PRO A 195 -16.65 -8.49 -5.04
N TYR A 196 -17.89 -8.04 -5.24
CA TYR A 196 -18.16 -6.66 -5.64
C TYR A 196 -17.59 -5.66 -4.61
N GLY A 197 -16.96 -4.59 -5.11
CA GLY A 197 -16.24 -3.60 -4.29
C GLY A 197 -14.77 -3.95 -3.99
N VAL A 198 -14.28 -5.11 -4.46
CA VAL A 198 -12.86 -5.47 -4.43
C VAL A 198 -12.30 -5.38 -5.85
N LYS A 199 -11.17 -4.69 -6.00
CA LYS A 199 -10.56 -4.42 -7.30
C LYS A 199 -10.08 -5.72 -7.94
N ILE A 200 -10.54 -5.95 -9.17
CA ILE A 200 -10.07 -7.05 -10.02
C ILE A 200 -8.63 -6.74 -10.44
N PRO A 201 -7.70 -7.71 -10.39
CA PRO A 201 -6.32 -7.48 -10.77
C PRO A 201 -6.21 -6.99 -12.23
N SER A 202 -5.63 -5.80 -12.42
CA SER A 202 -5.36 -5.23 -13.73
C SER A 202 -3.90 -5.44 -14.13
N ALA A 203 -3.59 -5.46 -15.43
CA ALA A 203 -2.20 -5.56 -15.89
C ALA A 203 -1.30 -4.47 -15.26
N PHE A 204 -1.81 -3.24 -15.16
CA PHE A 204 -1.13 -2.11 -14.51
C PHE A 204 -0.75 -2.42 -13.06
N SER A 205 -1.70 -2.93 -12.26
CA SER A 205 -1.48 -3.22 -10.84
C SER A 205 -0.65 -4.49 -10.59
N LEU A 206 -0.57 -5.39 -11.57
CA LEU A 206 0.17 -6.65 -11.45
C LEU A 206 1.67 -6.50 -11.70
N GLU A 207 2.12 -5.50 -12.46
CA GLU A 207 3.54 -5.30 -12.75
C GLU A 207 4.39 -4.96 -11.51
N PRO A 208 3.98 -4.04 -10.61
CA PRO A 208 4.69 -3.83 -9.35
C PRO A 208 4.72 -5.10 -8.48
N LEU A 209 3.61 -5.84 -8.41
CA LEU A 209 3.55 -7.10 -7.67
C LEU A 209 4.45 -8.20 -8.27
N LEU A 210 4.66 -8.19 -9.58
CA LEU A 210 5.61 -9.08 -10.25
C LEU A 210 7.05 -8.75 -9.86
N LEU A 211 7.40 -7.46 -9.82
CA LEU A 211 8.70 -6.99 -9.34
C LEU A 211 8.94 -7.44 -7.89
N TYR A 212 7.96 -7.24 -7.02
CA TYR A 212 7.99 -7.72 -5.63
C TYR A 212 8.17 -9.24 -5.52
N LYS A 213 7.38 -10.04 -6.27
CA LYS A 213 7.49 -11.50 -6.25
C LYS A 213 8.87 -11.98 -6.67
N ASN A 214 9.43 -11.37 -7.72
CA ASN A 214 10.76 -11.70 -8.23
C ASN A 214 11.85 -11.34 -7.22
N TRP A 215 11.72 -10.17 -6.58
CA TRP A 215 12.59 -9.78 -5.48
C TRP A 215 12.51 -10.81 -4.35
N LEU A 216 11.31 -11.09 -3.83
CA LEU A 216 11.15 -11.96 -2.67
C LEU A 216 11.70 -13.36 -2.94
N SER A 217 11.45 -13.94 -4.12
CA SER A 217 11.97 -15.25 -4.51
C SER A 217 13.51 -15.34 -4.45
N ASN A 218 14.19 -14.23 -4.73
CA ASN A 218 15.66 -14.15 -4.71
C ASN A 218 16.23 -13.85 -3.32
N TYR A 219 15.54 -13.04 -2.51
CA TYR A 219 16.09 -12.50 -1.26
C TYR A 219 15.54 -13.13 0.01
N ARG A 220 14.42 -13.87 -0.05
CA ARG A 220 13.79 -14.51 1.11
C ARG A 220 14.77 -15.30 1.96
N ALA A 221 15.61 -16.13 1.34
CA ALA A 221 16.58 -16.95 2.06
C ALA A 221 17.76 -16.16 2.64
N VAL A 222 18.15 -15.05 2.00
CA VAL A 222 19.30 -14.24 2.42
C VAL A 222 18.93 -13.36 3.60
N LEU A 223 17.71 -12.79 3.57
CA LEU A 223 17.16 -11.95 4.63
C LEU A 223 16.37 -12.76 5.67
N SER A 224 16.36 -14.10 5.58
CA SER A 224 15.65 -15.01 6.49
C SER A 224 14.16 -14.66 6.69
N LEU A 225 13.47 -14.30 5.60
CA LEU A 225 12.07 -13.87 5.62
C LEU A 225 11.14 -15.09 5.70
N ASN A 226 10.63 -15.38 6.88
CA ASN A 226 9.77 -16.55 7.12
C ASN A 226 8.35 -16.16 7.53
N ARG A 227 8.18 -15.01 8.18
CA ARG A 227 6.88 -14.49 8.62
C ARG A 227 6.59 -13.16 7.93
N ALA A 228 5.53 -13.12 7.13
CA ALA A 228 5.08 -11.93 6.44
C ALA A 228 3.73 -11.43 6.94
N LEU A 229 3.60 -10.11 7.09
CA LEU A 229 2.34 -9.39 7.22
C LEU A 229 2.05 -8.61 5.94
N VAL A 230 0.90 -8.81 5.33
CA VAL A 230 0.44 -8.12 4.12
C VAL A 230 -0.68 -7.17 4.50
N CYS A 231 -0.41 -5.87 4.45
CA CYS A 231 -1.38 -4.81 4.71
C CYS A 231 -2.21 -4.51 3.47
N ASN A 232 -3.51 -4.21 3.67
CA ASN A 232 -4.49 -3.97 2.61
C ASN A 232 -4.52 -5.06 1.53
N ALA A 233 -4.85 -6.28 1.95
CA ALA A 233 -4.66 -7.49 1.14
C ALA A 233 -5.49 -7.56 -0.15
N GLY A 234 -6.58 -6.78 -0.27
CA GLY A 234 -7.40 -6.65 -1.46
C GLY A 234 -7.91 -7.98 -1.99
N SER A 235 -7.54 -8.29 -3.22
CA SER A 235 -7.91 -9.53 -3.93
C SER A 235 -7.02 -10.74 -3.59
N SER A 236 -6.26 -10.71 -2.49
CA SER A 236 -5.29 -11.73 -2.03
C SER A 236 -4.05 -11.94 -2.91
N VAL A 237 -3.91 -11.23 -4.04
CA VAL A 237 -2.80 -11.43 -4.98
C VAL A 237 -1.45 -11.28 -4.29
N ALA A 238 -1.24 -10.20 -3.52
CA ALA A 238 0.02 -9.97 -2.82
C ALA A 238 0.31 -11.05 -1.75
N ALA A 239 -0.73 -11.50 -1.03
CA ALA A 239 -0.59 -12.54 -0.02
C ALA A 239 -0.22 -13.89 -0.64
N PHE A 240 -0.87 -14.27 -1.74
CA PHE A 240 -0.55 -15.50 -2.46
C PHE A 240 0.81 -15.42 -3.17
N ALA A 241 1.17 -14.27 -3.75
CA ALA A 241 2.50 -14.06 -4.31
C ALA A 241 3.59 -14.23 -3.25
N THR A 242 3.37 -13.67 -2.06
CA THR A 242 4.26 -13.81 -0.90
C THR A 242 4.41 -15.28 -0.49
N LYS A 243 3.28 -16.01 -0.41
CA LYS A 243 3.28 -17.44 -0.07
C LYS A 243 4.00 -18.29 -1.11
N LEU A 244 3.73 -18.04 -2.39
CA LEU A 244 4.31 -18.78 -3.52
C LEU A 244 5.80 -18.48 -3.73
N ALA A 245 6.29 -17.33 -3.26
CA ALA A 245 7.72 -17.03 -3.18
C ALA A 245 8.44 -17.79 -2.03
N GLY A 246 7.73 -18.61 -1.26
CA GLY A 246 8.30 -19.55 -0.29
C GLY A 246 8.27 -19.07 1.17
N VAL A 247 7.56 -17.99 1.49
CA VAL A 247 7.36 -17.55 2.88
C VAL A 247 6.49 -18.57 3.62
N SER A 248 6.93 -19.01 4.81
CA SER A 248 6.26 -20.09 5.54
C SER A 248 4.95 -19.63 6.16
N MET A 249 4.96 -18.51 6.89
CA MET A 249 3.78 -17.91 7.53
C MET A 249 3.42 -16.60 6.84
N VAL A 250 2.22 -16.52 6.27
CA VAL A 250 1.68 -15.27 5.71
C VAL A 250 0.40 -14.93 6.43
N LYS A 251 0.37 -13.72 7.01
CA LYS A 251 -0.84 -13.10 7.54
C LYS A 251 -1.17 -11.89 6.68
N ALA A 252 -2.43 -11.75 6.33
CA ALA A 252 -2.94 -10.69 5.52
C ALA A 252 -4.07 -9.97 6.26
N VAL A 253 -4.14 -8.66 6.15
CA VAL A 253 -5.18 -7.84 6.76
C VAL A 253 -5.84 -6.96 5.72
N ASP A 254 -7.16 -6.79 5.83
CA ASP A 254 -7.93 -5.87 5.00
C ASP A 254 -9.10 -5.31 5.82
N ALA A 255 -9.44 -4.04 5.58
CA ALA A 255 -10.53 -3.36 6.30
C ALA A 255 -11.91 -3.91 5.89
N ARG A 256 -12.03 -4.47 4.68
CA ARG A 256 -13.30 -4.94 4.09
C ARG A 256 -13.59 -6.38 4.51
N PRO A 257 -14.64 -6.64 5.31
CA PRO A 257 -14.96 -8.01 5.76
C PRO A 257 -15.28 -8.98 4.62
N ARG A 258 -15.93 -8.49 3.56
CA ARG A 258 -16.25 -9.29 2.36
C ARG A 258 -15.00 -9.73 1.61
N ALA A 259 -14.00 -8.85 1.46
CA ALA A 259 -12.71 -9.20 0.87
C ALA A 259 -12.05 -10.31 1.68
N VAL A 260 -11.93 -10.14 3.01
CA VAL A 260 -11.36 -11.14 3.91
C VAL A 260 -12.07 -12.49 3.81
N LYS A 261 -13.42 -12.50 3.75
CA LYS A 261 -14.20 -13.73 3.60
C LYS A 261 -13.88 -14.44 2.28
N ALA A 262 -13.85 -13.70 1.18
CA ALA A 262 -13.52 -14.24 -0.14
C ALA A 262 -12.08 -14.78 -0.20
N CYS A 263 -11.10 -14.02 0.30
CA CYS A 263 -9.71 -14.46 0.33
C CYS A 263 -9.49 -15.74 1.14
N ARG A 264 -10.23 -15.94 2.25
CA ARG A 264 -10.22 -17.20 3.02
C ARG A 264 -10.81 -18.35 2.21
N SER A 265 -11.86 -18.10 1.45
CA SER A 265 -12.45 -19.11 0.55
C SER A 265 -11.46 -19.49 -0.55
N ASP A 266 -10.86 -18.50 -1.21
CA ASP A 266 -9.85 -18.71 -2.24
C ASP A 266 -8.63 -19.45 -1.69
N ALA A 267 -8.17 -19.14 -0.47
CA ALA A 267 -7.05 -19.84 0.16
C ALA A 267 -7.34 -21.34 0.38
N LYS A 268 -8.59 -21.70 0.75
CA LYS A 268 -9.02 -23.09 0.89
C LYS A 268 -9.10 -23.82 -0.45
N LEU A 269 -9.55 -23.14 -1.50
CA LEU A 269 -9.60 -23.70 -2.86
C LEU A 269 -8.18 -23.93 -3.42
N ASN A 270 -7.22 -23.12 -3.00
CA ASN A 270 -5.85 -23.15 -3.50
C ASN A 270 -4.89 -23.83 -2.50
N ARG A 271 -4.67 -25.14 -2.62
CA ARG A 271 -3.86 -25.96 -1.68
C ARG A 271 -2.48 -25.37 -1.32
N LYS A 272 -1.80 -24.68 -2.25
CA LYS A 272 -0.49 -24.05 -1.98
C LYS A 272 -0.58 -22.83 -1.06
N CYS A 273 -1.76 -22.25 -0.92
CA CYS A 273 -2.07 -21.04 -0.17
C CYS A 273 -2.97 -21.29 1.05
N GLU A 274 -3.27 -22.54 1.40
CA GLU A 274 -4.19 -22.90 2.50
C GLU A 274 -3.75 -22.33 3.85
N ASN A 275 -2.43 -22.26 4.10
CA ASN A 275 -1.85 -21.74 5.34
C ASN A 275 -1.74 -20.19 5.39
N VAL A 276 -2.37 -19.48 4.46
CA VAL A 276 -2.43 -18.01 4.48
C VAL A 276 -3.60 -17.58 5.35
N SER A 277 -3.33 -16.78 6.39
CA SER A 277 -4.35 -16.29 7.31
C SER A 277 -4.81 -14.89 6.93
N PHE A 278 -6.12 -14.65 6.92
CA PHE A 278 -6.69 -13.33 6.66
C PHE A 278 -7.47 -12.82 7.87
N GLN A 279 -7.34 -11.55 8.22
CA GLN A 279 -8.05 -10.92 9.35
C GLN A 279 -8.64 -9.57 8.94
N VAL A 280 -9.84 -9.26 9.45
CA VAL A 280 -10.42 -7.92 9.32
C VAL A 280 -9.70 -6.97 10.27
N ALA A 281 -9.08 -5.94 9.71
CA ALA A 281 -8.38 -4.89 10.45
C ALA A 281 -8.26 -3.66 9.55
N THR A 282 -8.30 -2.48 10.15
CA THR A 282 -8.24 -1.20 9.40
C THR A 282 -6.95 -1.07 8.60
N PHE A 283 -5.80 -1.29 9.25
CA PHE A 283 -4.49 -1.21 8.61
C PHE A 283 -3.51 -2.25 9.18
N PHE A 284 -3.48 -2.40 10.52
CA PHE A 284 -2.70 -3.40 11.24
C PHE A 284 -3.58 -4.25 12.18
N PRO A 285 -3.18 -5.49 12.53
CA PRO A 285 -3.89 -6.29 13.51
C PRO A 285 -4.01 -5.59 14.88
N GLY A 286 -5.18 -5.62 15.52
CA GLY A 286 -5.39 -4.93 16.79
C GLY A 286 -4.46 -5.41 17.93
N LYS A 287 -3.89 -4.45 18.69
CA LYS A 287 -3.00 -4.67 19.85
C LYS A 287 -3.65 -5.40 21.03
N ALA A 288 -4.99 -5.50 21.06
CA ALA A 288 -5.73 -6.17 22.13
C ALA A 288 -5.41 -7.68 22.27
N LEU A 289 -4.91 -8.31 21.20
CA LEU A 289 -4.46 -9.71 21.20
C LEU A 289 -3.04 -9.90 21.76
N GLU A 290 -2.30 -8.82 22.01
CA GLU A 290 -0.91 -8.88 22.50
C GLU A 290 -0.81 -9.04 24.03
N LYS A 291 -1.95 -8.97 24.76
CA LYS A 291 -2.01 -9.20 26.21
C LYS A 291 -1.70 -10.64 26.64
N GLN A 292 -1.45 -11.56 25.71
CA GLN A 292 -1.12 -12.98 25.97
C GLN A 292 0.34 -13.32 25.60
N GLY A 293 1.29 -12.43 25.91
CA GLY A 293 2.70 -12.81 26.11
C GLY A 293 3.58 -13.01 24.89
N HIS A 294 3.06 -12.91 23.66
CA HIS A 294 3.88 -12.91 22.44
C HIS A 294 3.35 -11.89 21.43
N SER A 295 3.97 -10.70 21.37
CA SER A 295 3.84 -9.81 20.20
C SER A 295 4.35 -10.58 18.98
N LYS A 296 3.45 -10.92 18.06
CA LYS A 296 3.82 -11.61 16.82
C LYS A 296 4.54 -10.60 15.92
N ARG A 297 5.87 -10.55 16.07
CA ARG A 297 6.75 -9.79 15.17
C ARG A 297 6.89 -10.51 13.84
N TYR A 298 6.95 -9.75 12.75
CA TYR A 298 7.07 -10.21 11.37
C TYR A 298 8.45 -9.85 10.82
N ASP A 299 9.01 -10.72 10.00
CA ASP A 299 10.30 -10.50 9.36
C ASP A 299 10.13 -9.64 8.09
N LEU A 300 8.92 -9.65 7.52
CA LEU A 300 8.53 -8.87 6.34
C LEU A 300 7.16 -8.23 6.61
N VAL A 301 7.03 -6.92 6.42
CA VAL A 301 5.72 -6.26 6.32
C VAL A 301 5.60 -5.64 4.94
N PHE A 302 4.58 -6.02 4.19
CA PHE A 302 4.33 -5.60 2.81
C PHE A 302 3.15 -4.63 2.73
N PHE A 303 3.29 -3.58 1.92
CA PHE A 303 2.22 -2.64 1.61
C PHE A 303 2.24 -2.21 0.13
N PHE A 304 1.05 -2.07 -0.48
CA PHE A 304 0.84 -1.60 -1.84
C PHE A 304 -0.24 -0.49 -1.84
N PRO A 305 0.13 0.80 -1.78
CA PRO A 305 -0.82 1.90 -1.61
C PRO A 305 -1.55 2.31 -2.89
N ASP A 306 -1.00 1.97 -4.05
CA ASP A 306 -1.47 2.44 -5.36
C ASP A 306 -2.88 1.99 -5.76
N GLU A 307 -3.47 1.06 -5.03
CA GLU A 307 -4.90 0.75 -5.20
C GLU A 307 -5.79 1.98 -4.96
N GLU A 308 -5.31 2.99 -4.23
CA GLU A 308 -6.06 4.19 -3.87
C GLU A 308 -5.47 5.48 -4.46
N ILE A 309 -4.62 5.39 -5.47
CA ILE A 309 -3.85 6.53 -6.00
C ILE A 309 -4.71 7.70 -6.52
N VAL A 310 -5.96 7.42 -6.91
CA VAL A 310 -6.91 8.44 -7.37
C VAL A 310 -7.56 9.21 -6.23
N ASN A 311 -7.59 8.63 -5.02
CA ASN A 311 -8.01 9.39 -3.85
C ASN A 311 -7.08 10.60 -3.64
N GLU A 312 -5.81 10.53 -4.03
CA GLU A 312 -4.89 11.68 -4.01
C GLU A 312 -5.28 12.83 -4.94
N LEU A 313 -6.03 12.54 -6.02
CA LEU A 313 -6.44 13.54 -6.99
C LEU A 313 -7.56 14.46 -6.45
N HIS A 314 -8.26 14.01 -5.41
CA HIS A 314 -9.50 14.65 -4.94
C HIS A 314 -9.63 14.75 -3.42
N ALA A 315 -8.68 14.22 -2.64
CA ALA A 315 -8.78 14.26 -1.20
C ALA A 315 -8.60 15.70 -0.71
N THR A 316 -9.71 16.31 -0.34
CA THR A 316 -9.79 17.62 0.31
C THR A 316 -9.78 17.51 1.84
N GLU A 317 -10.06 16.31 2.37
CA GLU A 317 -10.09 16.04 3.81
C GLU A 317 -8.77 15.38 4.24
N GLY A 318 -8.13 15.95 5.25
CA GLY A 318 -6.95 15.38 5.91
C GLY A 318 -7.23 13.97 6.43
N VAL A 319 -6.27 13.06 6.29
CA VAL A 319 -6.32 11.77 6.98
C VAL A 319 -6.31 12.04 8.48
N GLU A 320 -7.25 11.45 9.23
CA GLU A 320 -7.37 11.63 10.69
C GLU A 320 -6.05 11.40 11.44
N TYR A 321 -5.21 10.53 10.87
CA TYR A 321 -3.90 10.14 11.39
C TYR A 321 -2.82 11.23 11.24
N ALA A 322 -2.86 12.00 10.16
CA ALA A 322 -1.86 13.00 9.84
C ALA A 322 -2.56 14.26 9.29
N PRO A 323 -3.03 15.14 10.19
CA PRO A 323 -3.72 16.37 9.82
C PRO A 323 -2.90 17.19 8.83
N GLY A 324 -3.44 17.41 7.63
CA GLY A 324 -2.76 18.12 6.54
C GLY A 324 -2.19 17.22 5.44
N THR A 325 -2.14 15.90 5.63
CA THR A 325 -1.82 14.93 4.57
C THR A 325 -3.08 14.21 4.11
N THR A 326 -3.14 13.84 2.83
CA THR A 326 -4.33 13.24 2.21
C THR A 326 -3.94 12.10 1.28
N GLY A 327 -4.79 11.08 1.12
CA GLY A 327 -4.58 10.02 0.11
C GLY A 327 -3.39 9.09 0.42
N VAL A 328 -2.55 8.78 -0.59
CA VAL A 328 -1.44 7.80 -0.45
C VAL A 328 -0.38 8.31 0.51
N SER A 329 -0.06 9.61 0.51
CA SER A 329 0.85 10.21 1.50
C SER A 329 0.41 9.95 2.94
N GLY A 330 -0.89 10.12 3.25
CA GLY A 330 -1.41 9.85 4.60
C GLY A 330 -1.43 8.35 4.94
N SER A 331 -1.76 7.49 3.97
CA SER A 331 -1.68 6.02 4.15
C SER A 331 -0.25 5.53 4.37
N LEU A 332 0.74 6.17 3.72
CA LEU A 332 2.16 5.87 3.91
C LEU A 332 2.65 6.34 5.29
N GLU A 333 2.25 7.53 5.74
CA GLU A 333 2.57 7.99 7.10
C GLU A 333 2.00 7.04 8.16
N GLN A 334 0.73 6.65 8.01
CA GLN A 334 0.10 5.65 8.90
C GLN A 334 0.84 4.32 8.89
N PHE A 335 1.32 3.88 7.73
CA PHE A 335 2.15 2.68 7.60
C PHE A 335 3.47 2.83 8.35
N PHE A 336 4.25 3.88 8.08
CA PHE A 336 5.58 4.06 8.66
C PHE A 336 5.55 4.28 10.17
N GLU A 337 4.54 4.98 10.70
CA GLU A 337 4.45 5.19 12.13
C GLU A 337 4.15 3.90 12.90
N ASN A 338 3.29 3.03 12.36
CA ASN A 338 2.83 1.83 13.06
C ASN A 338 3.62 0.56 12.73
N VAL A 339 4.30 0.48 11.57
CA VAL A 339 4.94 -0.77 11.13
C VAL A 339 6.03 -1.25 12.09
N SER A 340 6.71 -0.34 12.79
CA SER A 340 7.76 -0.66 13.76
C SER A 340 7.28 -1.56 14.90
N ASP A 341 6.01 -1.46 15.31
CA ASP A 341 5.42 -2.28 16.37
C ASP A 341 5.20 -3.74 15.94
N TYR A 342 5.08 -3.98 14.64
CA TYR A 342 4.84 -5.31 14.08
C TYR A 342 6.09 -5.92 13.46
N LEU A 343 7.11 -5.12 13.17
CA LEU A 343 8.34 -5.56 12.54
C LEU A 343 9.35 -6.09 13.58
N ALA A 344 9.99 -7.21 13.27
CA ALA A 344 11.10 -7.77 14.04
C ALA A 344 12.37 -6.91 13.92
N ASP A 345 13.33 -7.09 14.83
CA ASP A 345 14.56 -6.28 14.86
C ASP A 345 15.48 -6.53 13.65
N SER A 346 15.37 -7.68 12.99
CA SER A 346 16.04 -7.96 11.71
C SER A 346 15.05 -7.96 10.53
N GLY A 347 13.85 -7.39 10.72
CA GLY A 347 12.80 -7.37 9.72
C GLY A 347 12.95 -6.23 8.72
N VAL A 348 12.26 -6.36 7.58
CA VAL A 348 12.18 -5.33 6.54
C VAL A 348 10.73 -4.92 6.25
N ALA A 349 10.52 -3.63 6.08
CA ALA A 349 9.29 -3.07 5.51
C ALA A 349 9.47 -2.97 3.99
N VAL A 350 8.52 -3.50 3.23
CA VAL A 350 8.53 -3.48 1.77
C VAL A 350 7.32 -2.73 1.26
N VAL A 351 7.57 -1.61 0.59
CA VAL A 351 6.53 -0.81 -0.06
C VAL A 351 6.67 -1.00 -1.56
N CYS A 352 5.60 -1.47 -2.18
CA CYS A 352 5.50 -1.58 -3.62
C CYS A 352 4.60 -0.46 -4.11
N CYS A 353 4.99 0.27 -5.14
CA CYS A 353 4.18 1.37 -5.69
C CYS A 353 4.52 1.56 -7.17
N THR A 354 3.85 2.50 -7.81
CA THR A 354 4.22 3.08 -9.09
C THR A 354 4.57 4.54 -8.85
N ASN A 355 5.40 5.10 -9.72
CA ASN A 355 5.80 6.51 -9.63
C ASN A 355 4.69 7.49 -10.05
N ILE A 356 3.45 7.03 -10.20
CA ILE A 356 2.35 7.84 -10.74
C ILE A 356 1.98 9.00 -9.82
N SER A 357 2.09 8.86 -8.49
CA SER A 357 1.83 9.97 -7.54
C SER A 357 2.77 11.15 -7.83
N SER A 358 4.06 10.87 -7.98
CA SER A 358 5.10 11.84 -8.34
C SER A 358 4.88 12.46 -9.73
N LEU A 359 4.31 11.71 -10.68
CA LEU A 359 3.98 12.24 -12.01
C LEU A 359 2.74 13.15 -11.99
N LEU A 360 1.78 12.87 -11.09
CA LEU A 360 0.56 13.66 -10.95
C LEU A 360 0.76 14.90 -10.07
N LYS A 361 1.73 14.88 -9.16
CA LYS A 361 2.04 15.99 -8.23
C LYS A 361 3.55 16.23 -8.15
N PRO A 362 4.16 16.78 -9.22
CA PRO A 362 5.61 17.01 -9.25
C PRO A 362 6.10 18.06 -8.23
N GLU A 363 5.20 18.94 -7.77
CA GLU A 363 5.48 19.99 -6.78
C GLU A 363 5.59 19.45 -5.34
N GLU A 364 4.98 18.29 -5.05
CA GLU A 364 4.99 17.69 -3.72
C GLU A 364 6.20 16.75 -3.57
N PRO A 365 6.89 16.75 -2.40
CA PRO A 365 7.99 15.82 -2.17
C PRO A 365 7.49 14.38 -2.15
N HIS A 366 8.33 13.45 -2.62
CA HIS A 366 8.00 12.03 -2.62
C HIS A 366 7.79 11.52 -1.17
N PRO A 367 6.63 10.92 -0.84
CA PRO A 367 6.28 10.60 0.56
C PRO A 367 7.24 9.60 1.21
N ILE A 368 7.71 8.59 0.45
CA ILE A 368 8.71 7.63 0.96
C ILE A 368 10.07 8.29 1.18
N GLU A 369 10.45 9.27 0.35
CA GLU A 369 11.73 9.96 0.53
C GLU A 369 11.69 10.90 1.74
N TYR A 370 10.55 11.54 1.96
CA TYR A 370 10.31 12.38 3.13
C TYR A 370 10.51 11.57 4.42
N GLU A 371 9.98 10.35 4.47
CA GLU A 371 10.20 9.44 5.60
C GLU A 371 11.69 9.16 5.86
N ILE A 372 12.46 8.88 4.81
CA ILE A 372 13.88 8.51 4.93
C ILE A 372 14.75 9.72 5.30
N LYS A 373 14.52 10.88 4.68
CA LYS A 373 15.38 12.07 4.81
C LYS A 373 15.04 12.90 6.05
N VAL A 374 13.74 13.08 6.33
CA VAL A 374 13.23 14.00 7.35
C VAL A 374 12.89 13.27 8.64
N ASN A 375 12.01 12.27 8.58
CA ASN A 375 11.53 11.56 9.78
C ASN A 375 12.56 10.58 10.35
N ARG A 376 13.43 10.01 9.49
CA ARG A 376 14.59 9.17 9.86
C ARG A 376 14.26 7.94 10.73
N ARG A 377 13.01 7.45 10.71
CA ARG A 377 12.64 6.20 11.41
C ARG A 377 13.14 4.96 10.67
N PHE A 378 13.26 5.06 9.35
CA PHE A 378 13.68 3.98 8.45
C PHE A 378 14.91 4.34 7.63
N VAL A 379 15.66 3.32 7.25
CA VAL A 379 16.83 3.39 6.39
C VAL A 379 16.57 2.58 5.12
N LEU A 380 16.95 3.14 3.96
CA LEU A 380 16.84 2.48 2.66
C LEU A 380 17.84 1.33 2.54
N LEU A 381 17.34 0.10 2.52
CA LEU A 381 18.15 -1.11 2.30
C LEU A 381 18.42 -1.34 0.82
N ASP A 382 17.37 -1.27 0.01
CA ASP A 382 17.44 -1.51 -1.42
C ASP A 382 16.27 -0.81 -2.14
N TYR A 383 16.49 -0.48 -3.41
CA TYR A 383 15.50 0.15 -4.28
C TYR A 383 15.56 -0.50 -5.66
N PHE A 384 14.39 -0.87 -6.19
CA PHE A 384 14.27 -1.38 -7.55
C PHE A 384 13.20 -0.61 -8.30
N ASP A 385 13.47 -0.37 -9.57
CA ASP A 385 12.48 0.14 -10.50
C ASP A 385 12.47 -0.67 -11.82
N SER A 386 11.32 -0.66 -12.48
CA SER A 386 11.15 -1.21 -13.82
C SER A 386 10.18 -0.34 -14.61
N PRO A 387 10.44 -0.04 -15.89
CA PRO A 387 9.46 0.60 -16.76
C PRO A 387 8.15 -0.18 -16.78
N LEU A 388 7.02 0.53 -16.78
CA LEU A 388 5.70 -0.07 -16.84
C LEU A 388 5.31 -0.38 -18.30
N ALA A 389 5.05 -1.64 -18.62
CA ALA A 389 4.74 -2.09 -19.98
C ALA A 389 3.23 -2.08 -20.30
N SER A 390 2.38 -2.04 -19.28
CA SER A 390 0.93 -2.17 -19.43
C SER A 390 0.34 -1.13 -20.38
N LYS A 391 -0.54 -1.61 -21.27
CA LYS A 391 -1.26 -0.78 -22.25
C LYS A 391 -2.70 -0.61 -21.83
N GLY A 392 -3.28 0.52 -22.25
CA GLY A 392 -4.69 0.82 -22.03
C GLY A 392 -4.94 1.50 -20.69
N PRO A 393 -6.20 1.92 -20.48
CA PRO A 393 -6.56 2.71 -19.32
C PRO A 393 -6.60 1.85 -18.06
N PHE A 394 -6.22 2.43 -16.93
CA PHE A 394 -6.25 1.78 -15.62
C PHE A 394 -7.25 2.46 -14.69
N LYS A 395 -7.58 1.86 -13.56
CA LYS A 395 -8.44 2.46 -12.53
C LYS A 395 -7.62 2.72 -11.27
N GLY A 396 -7.89 3.83 -10.60
CA GLY A 396 -7.51 4.00 -9.19
C GLY A 396 -8.45 3.18 -8.31
N SER A 397 -9.62 3.75 -8.01
CA SER A 397 -10.66 3.09 -7.23
C SER A 397 -11.57 2.17 -8.05
N PHE A 398 -12.31 1.30 -7.36
CA PHE A 398 -13.24 0.33 -7.95
C PHE A 398 -14.35 1.01 -8.78
N SER A 399 -14.97 2.05 -8.22
CA SER A 399 -16.15 2.73 -8.76
C SER A 399 -15.84 3.97 -9.61
N ASP A 400 -14.56 4.33 -9.74
CA ASP A 400 -14.15 5.52 -10.48
C ASP A 400 -14.00 5.25 -11.99
N PRO A 401 -14.10 6.32 -12.81
CA PRO A 401 -13.77 6.25 -14.23
C PRO A 401 -12.36 5.73 -14.46
N LYS A 402 -12.14 5.14 -15.63
CA LYS A 402 -10.78 4.73 -16.01
C LYS A 402 -9.93 5.97 -16.34
N ILE A 403 -8.68 5.95 -15.91
CA ILE A 403 -7.65 6.92 -16.29
C ILE A 403 -6.99 6.48 -17.57
N GLU A 404 -6.89 7.38 -18.54
CA GLU A 404 -6.21 7.11 -19.80
C GLU A 404 -4.70 7.05 -19.59
N ASN A 405 -4.11 5.94 -20.02
CA ASN A 405 -2.67 5.75 -20.03
C ASN A 405 -2.12 6.27 -21.37
N THR A 406 -1.94 7.59 -21.47
CA THR A 406 -1.41 8.24 -22.66
C THR A 406 0.02 7.77 -22.95
N THR A 407 0.46 7.86 -24.21
CA THR A 407 1.82 7.43 -24.59
C THR A 407 2.90 8.22 -23.83
N SER A 408 2.66 9.51 -23.58
CA SER A 408 3.57 10.37 -22.81
C SER A 408 3.65 9.96 -21.34
N LEU A 409 2.51 9.63 -20.70
CA LEU A 409 2.47 9.14 -19.33
C LEU A 409 3.15 7.77 -19.23
N ARG A 410 2.79 6.83 -20.11
CA ARG A 410 3.35 5.48 -20.15
C ARG A 410 4.88 5.47 -20.28
N ALA A 411 5.45 6.38 -21.07
CA ALA A 411 6.90 6.48 -21.23
C ALA A 411 7.63 6.86 -19.93
N LYS A 412 6.94 7.51 -18.99
CA LYS A 412 7.50 7.94 -17.71
C LYS A 412 7.13 7.01 -16.54
N LEU A 413 6.07 6.21 -16.70
CA LEU A 413 5.59 5.31 -15.65
C LEU A 413 6.59 4.20 -15.33
N ARG A 414 6.81 3.97 -14.04
CA ARG A 414 7.66 2.93 -13.50
C ARG A 414 6.96 2.21 -12.35
N SER A 415 7.19 0.91 -12.28
CA SER A 415 6.95 0.10 -11.08
C SER A 415 8.14 0.27 -10.14
N GLU A 416 7.88 0.54 -8.87
CA GLU A 416 8.88 0.77 -7.84
C GLU A 416 8.73 -0.24 -6.70
N LEU A 417 9.86 -0.59 -6.09
CA LEU A 417 9.94 -1.45 -4.93
C LEU A 417 10.97 -0.89 -3.96
N TRP A 418 10.47 -0.45 -2.81
CA TRP A 418 11.24 0.14 -1.73
C TRP A 418 11.40 -0.87 -0.60
N VAL A 419 12.64 -1.16 -0.23
CA VAL A 419 12.97 -2.08 0.87
C VAL A 419 13.65 -1.30 1.98
N LEU A 420 13.03 -1.27 3.15
CA LEU A 420 13.39 -0.42 4.28
C LEU A 420 13.62 -1.27 5.54
N HIS A 421 14.54 -0.87 6.40
CA HIS A 421 14.70 -1.44 7.74
C HIS A 421 14.68 -0.35 8.80
N LYS A 422 14.43 -0.71 10.07
CA LYS A 422 14.46 0.26 11.18
C LYS A 422 15.86 0.84 11.35
N ILE A 423 15.95 2.09 11.78
CA ILE A 423 17.24 2.67 12.16
C ILE A 423 17.91 1.91 13.31
N ASP A 424 17.15 1.36 14.25
CA ASP A 424 17.65 0.55 15.37
C ASP A 424 18.30 -0.76 14.91
N SER A 425 17.93 -1.24 13.71
CA SER A 425 18.44 -2.47 13.10
C SER A 425 19.73 -2.25 12.31
N LEU A 426 20.30 -1.05 12.32
CA LEU A 426 21.43 -0.70 11.46
C LEU A 426 22.65 -1.62 11.67
N ASN A 427 22.90 -2.05 12.90
CA ASN A 427 23.95 -3.03 13.23
C ASN A 427 23.79 -4.36 12.47
N HIS A 428 22.55 -4.84 12.31
CA HIS A 428 22.27 -6.07 11.57
C HIS A 428 22.50 -5.90 10.07
N PHE A 429 22.16 -4.72 9.54
CA PHE A 429 22.21 -4.45 8.10
C PHE A 429 23.50 -3.75 7.63
N ALA A 430 24.40 -3.38 8.53
CA ALA A 430 25.63 -2.62 8.24
C ALA A 430 26.50 -3.26 7.13
N ALA A 431 26.57 -4.59 7.10
CA ALA A 431 27.32 -5.32 6.07
C ALA A 431 26.69 -5.20 4.68
N PHE A 432 25.35 -5.07 4.59
CA PHE A 432 24.66 -4.86 3.32
C PHE A 432 24.90 -3.44 2.77
N HIS A 433 25.05 -2.46 3.66
CA HIS A 433 25.46 -1.08 3.32
C HIS A 433 26.94 -0.93 2.96
N GLY A 434 27.75 -1.99 3.11
CA GLY A 434 29.18 -1.95 2.83
C GLY A 434 29.97 -1.11 3.83
N ILE A 435 29.49 -1.05 5.08
CA ILE A 435 30.17 -0.34 6.16
C ILE A 435 31.43 -1.15 6.55
N PRO A 436 32.64 -0.53 6.54
CA PRO A 436 33.87 -1.22 6.89
C PRO A 436 33.81 -1.87 8.28
N GLY A 437 34.25 -3.12 8.40
CA GLY A 437 34.26 -3.87 9.67
C GLY A 437 32.96 -4.62 10.01
N ALA A 438 31.85 -4.39 9.31
CA ALA A 438 30.59 -5.08 9.58
C ALA A 438 30.64 -6.56 9.16
N LYS A 439 30.24 -7.47 10.06
CA LYS A 439 30.21 -8.92 9.79
C LYS A 439 28.98 -9.26 8.94
N PRO A 440 29.13 -9.93 7.77
CA PRO A 440 28.00 -10.31 6.94
C PRO A 440 27.19 -11.44 7.62
N PRO A 441 25.86 -11.50 7.44
CA PRO A 441 25.05 -12.57 8.01
C PRO A 441 25.43 -13.95 7.42
N PRO A 442 25.14 -15.05 8.14
CA PRO A 442 25.60 -16.40 7.79
C PRO A 442 25.22 -16.86 6.37
N ASN A 443 24.09 -16.39 5.85
CA ASN A 443 23.57 -16.74 4.52
C ASN A 443 23.91 -15.72 3.42
N ALA A 444 24.79 -14.75 3.69
CA ALA A 444 25.15 -13.68 2.75
C ALA A 444 26.01 -14.14 1.56
N LEU A 445 26.43 -15.41 1.50
CA LEU A 445 27.20 -15.95 0.37
C LEU A 445 26.48 -15.78 -0.98
N LYS A 446 25.14 -15.84 -1.02
CA LYS A 446 24.33 -15.52 -2.22
C LYS A 446 24.22 -14.02 -2.51
N TRP A 447 24.38 -13.16 -1.49
CA TRP A 447 24.45 -11.71 -1.67
C TRP A 447 25.74 -11.30 -2.40
N LYS A 448 26.84 -12.03 -2.15
CA LYS A 448 28.21 -11.78 -2.65
C LYS A 448 28.51 -12.24 -4.09
N SER A 449 27.56 -12.19 -5.02
CA SER A 449 28.01 -12.06 -6.42
C SER A 449 28.59 -10.65 -6.57
N LYS A 450 29.92 -10.55 -6.80
CA LYS A 450 30.63 -9.27 -6.93
C LYS A 450 29.95 -8.34 -7.96
N ASN A 451 29.38 -8.92 -9.02
CA ASN A 451 28.68 -8.18 -10.06
C ASN A 451 27.30 -7.69 -9.61
N THR A 452 26.53 -8.47 -8.84
CA THR A 452 25.23 -8.04 -8.34
C THR A 452 25.36 -7.00 -7.24
N THR A 453 26.36 -7.13 -6.36
CA THR A 453 26.61 -6.16 -5.28
C THR A 453 27.02 -4.81 -5.86
N LYS A 454 27.96 -4.78 -6.82
CA LYS A 454 28.34 -3.54 -7.52
C LYS A 454 27.18 -2.92 -8.27
N ARG A 455 26.37 -3.72 -8.97
CA ARG A 455 25.20 -3.22 -9.69
C ARG A 455 24.15 -2.64 -8.74
N ARG A 456 23.91 -3.26 -7.58
CA ARG A 456 23.02 -2.72 -6.55
C ARG A 456 23.55 -1.43 -5.95
N GLN A 457 24.82 -1.40 -5.57
CA GLN A 457 25.46 -0.17 -5.09
C GLN A 457 25.37 0.94 -6.13
N GLN A 458 25.53 0.62 -7.42
CA GLN A 458 25.34 1.58 -8.49
C GLN A 458 23.88 2.05 -8.59
N VAL A 459 22.90 1.15 -8.49
CA VAL A 459 21.46 1.52 -8.51
C VAL A 459 21.12 2.40 -7.32
N LEU A 460 21.55 2.01 -6.12
CA LEU A 460 21.31 2.77 -4.90
C LEU A 460 22.02 4.12 -4.93
N LYS A 461 23.28 4.17 -5.40
CA LYS A 461 24.03 5.40 -5.61
C LYS A 461 23.32 6.32 -6.62
N ASN A 462 22.99 5.80 -7.80
CA ASN A 462 22.26 6.55 -8.82
C ASN A 462 20.94 7.09 -8.28
N HIS A 463 20.24 6.32 -7.44
CA HIS A 463 18.99 6.74 -6.83
C HIS A 463 19.21 7.84 -5.78
N VAL A 464 20.21 7.70 -4.90
CA VAL A 464 20.58 8.76 -3.94
C VAL A 464 20.95 10.05 -4.66
N GLU A 465 21.72 9.96 -5.75
CA GLU A 465 22.08 11.10 -6.61
C GLU A 465 20.85 11.70 -7.31
N LEU A 466 19.94 10.87 -7.84
CA LEU A 466 18.68 11.31 -8.44
C LEU A 466 17.79 12.06 -7.44
N MET A 467 17.78 11.59 -6.19
CA MET A 467 17.10 12.21 -5.05
C MET A 467 17.75 13.53 -4.58
N GLY A 468 18.79 14.03 -5.28
CA GLY A 468 19.54 15.23 -4.91
C GLY A 468 20.46 15.05 -3.70
N GLY A 469 20.73 13.81 -3.30
CA GLY A 469 21.62 13.47 -2.19
C GLY A 469 23.03 13.11 -2.66
N ASP A 470 24.03 13.39 -1.83
CA ASP A 470 25.39 12.88 -2.03
C ASP A 470 25.54 11.49 -1.39
N TRP A 471 26.04 10.53 -2.16
CA TRP A 471 26.28 9.16 -1.71
C TRP A 471 27.30 9.08 -0.58
N GLU A 472 28.36 9.89 -0.65
CA GLU A 472 29.38 9.90 0.41
C GLU A 472 28.82 10.51 1.69
N ASN A 473 28.03 11.58 1.61
CA ASN A 473 27.26 12.11 2.73
C ASN A 473 26.29 11.07 3.31
N TYR A 474 25.51 10.36 2.47
CA TYR A 474 24.60 9.30 2.92
C TYR A 474 25.35 8.21 3.70
N LYS A 475 26.46 7.73 3.16
CA LYS A 475 27.31 6.73 3.81
C LYS A 475 27.93 7.26 5.11
N ALA A 476 28.40 8.51 5.11
CA ALA A 476 28.94 9.15 6.31
C ALA A 476 27.90 9.26 7.43
N ARG A 477 26.64 9.57 7.11
CA ARG A 477 25.53 9.59 8.07
C ARG A 477 25.24 8.21 8.66
N LEU A 478 25.27 7.16 7.84
CA LEU A 478 25.11 5.78 8.34
C LEU A 478 26.25 5.40 9.29
N ILE A 479 27.50 5.74 8.93
CA ILE A 479 28.66 5.51 9.79
C ILE A 479 28.54 6.30 11.10
N HIS A 480 28.09 7.55 11.04
CA HIS A 480 27.85 8.38 12.22
C HIS A 480 26.78 7.78 13.14
N SER A 481 25.66 7.35 12.57
CA SER A 481 24.55 6.77 13.33
C SER A 481 24.96 5.47 14.05
N LEU A 482 25.82 4.66 13.43
CA LEU A 482 26.42 3.49 14.10
C LEU A 482 27.31 3.86 15.29
N ARG A 483 28.04 4.98 15.20
CA ARG A 483 28.93 5.47 16.26
C ARG A 483 28.16 6.03 17.45
N GLU A 484 27.03 6.70 17.21
CA GLU A 484 26.17 7.24 18.27
C GLU A 484 25.41 6.14 19.04
N GLN A 485 25.14 4.99 18.39
CA GLN A 485 24.50 3.84 19.04
C GLN A 485 25.46 2.98 19.87
N SER A 486 26.77 3.20 19.77
CA SER A 486 27.79 2.49 20.54
C SER A 486 28.34 3.36 21.68
N ASP A 487 27.62 3.41 22.80
CA ASP A 487 28.20 3.75 24.12
C ASP A 487 29.06 2.60 24.68
N VAL A 488 29.22 1.51 23.91
CA VAL A 488 30.08 0.38 24.23
C VAL A 488 31.48 0.68 23.72
N GLN A 489 32.51 0.36 24.53
CA GLN A 489 33.91 0.37 24.10
C GLN A 489 34.03 -0.23 22.68
N GLU A 490 34.64 0.53 21.76
CA GLU A 490 34.92 0.04 20.41
C GLU A 490 35.71 -1.27 20.51
N ASP A 491 35.28 -2.31 19.77
CA ASP A 491 36.00 -3.58 19.65
C ASP A 491 37.38 -3.32 19.00
N ASP A 492 38.43 -3.98 19.50
CA ASP A 492 39.84 -3.87 19.08
C ASP A 492 40.00 -3.91 17.54
N VAL A 493 39.11 -4.64 16.85
CA VAL A 493 39.11 -4.74 15.38
C VAL A 493 38.66 -3.44 14.71
N ALA A 494 37.68 -2.73 15.27
CA ALA A 494 37.21 -1.45 14.76
C ALA A 494 38.24 -0.33 15.01
N GLU A 495 38.93 -0.39 16.15
CA GLU A 495 40.02 0.53 16.49
C GLU A 495 41.20 0.38 15.51
N ALA A 496 41.63 -0.86 15.23
CA ALA A 496 42.71 -1.14 14.28
C ALA A 496 42.41 -0.65 12.85
N ILE A 497 41.13 -0.73 12.43
CA ILE A 497 40.67 -0.24 11.12
C ILE A 497 40.64 1.29 11.09
N ARG A 498 40.26 1.96 12.19
CA ARG A 498 40.31 3.44 12.27
C ARG A 498 41.74 3.96 12.29
N MET A 499 42.67 3.27 12.96
CA MET A 499 44.10 3.59 12.93
C MET A 499 44.70 3.55 11.52
N THR A 500 44.14 2.76 10.61
CA THR A 500 44.63 2.64 9.23
C THR A 500 44.01 3.65 8.26
N ILE A 501 42.80 4.15 8.55
CA ILE A 501 42.02 4.97 7.63
C ILE A 501 42.07 6.46 8.01
N ASP A 502 42.21 6.78 9.30
CA ASP A 502 42.18 8.15 9.81
C ASP A 502 43.53 8.53 10.45
N PRO A 503 44.35 9.36 9.79
CA PRO A 503 45.66 9.75 10.30
C PRO A 503 45.58 10.63 11.56
N SER A 504 44.41 11.19 11.89
CA SER A 504 44.20 12.01 13.10
C SER A 504 43.78 11.17 14.32
N TYR A 505 43.28 9.96 14.09
CA TYR A 505 42.74 9.08 15.12
C TYR A 505 43.77 8.62 16.18
N PRO A 506 45.04 8.31 15.83
CA PRO A 506 46.07 8.02 16.84
C PRO A 506 46.27 9.17 17.83
N LEU A 507 46.11 10.43 17.37
CA LEU A 507 46.24 11.62 18.19
C LEU A 507 45.04 11.78 19.15
N GLU A 508 43.83 11.48 18.68
CA GLU A 508 42.62 11.46 19.50
C GLU A 508 42.70 10.37 20.58
N LEU A 509 43.21 9.20 20.24
CA LEU A 509 43.38 8.08 21.17
C LEU A 509 44.41 8.39 22.26
N ALA A 510 45.53 9.00 21.86
CA ALA A 510 46.54 9.50 22.80
C ALA A 510 45.95 10.56 23.76
N LYS A 511 45.10 11.46 23.25
CA LYS A 511 44.43 12.48 24.05
C LYS A 511 43.40 11.89 25.02
N LYS A 512 42.60 10.91 24.58
CA LYS A 512 41.67 10.17 25.45
C LYS A 512 42.41 9.38 26.53
N SER A 513 43.49 8.70 26.17
CA SER A 513 44.34 7.97 27.12
C SER A 513 44.97 8.91 28.15
N LYS A 514 45.50 10.06 27.71
CA LYS A 514 46.02 11.09 28.62
C LYS A 514 44.96 11.61 29.60
N ASN A 515 43.76 11.92 29.12
CA ASN A 515 42.67 12.39 29.97
C ASN A 515 42.22 11.32 30.98
N ALA A 516 42.20 10.05 30.59
CA ALA A 516 41.85 8.94 31.47
C ALA A 516 42.91 8.74 32.57
N VAL A 517 44.20 8.84 32.23
CA VAL A 517 45.30 8.78 33.19
C VAL A 517 45.25 9.95 34.16
N GLU A 518 45.02 11.18 33.67
CA GLU A 518 44.88 12.37 34.52
C GLU A 518 43.67 12.28 35.47
N SER A 519 42.54 11.75 35.00
CA SER A 519 41.36 11.52 35.85
C SER A 519 41.65 10.49 36.95
N ARG A 520 42.32 9.39 36.60
CA ARG A 520 42.68 8.33 37.55
C ARG A 520 43.66 8.82 38.60
N LEU A 521 44.64 9.65 38.21
CA LEU A 521 45.56 10.29 39.14
C LEU A 521 44.84 11.24 40.09
N ARG A 522 43.88 12.04 39.59
CA ARG A 522 43.05 12.92 40.45
C ARG A 522 42.17 12.14 41.41
N GLU A 523 41.53 11.06 40.96
CA GLU A 523 40.76 10.17 41.83
C GLU A 523 41.64 9.53 42.91
N GLN A 524 42.84 9.10 42.54
CA GLN A 524 43.82 8.55 43.46
C GLN A 524 44.29 9.60 44.49
N GLU A 525 44.57 10.83 44.07
CA GLU A 525 44.91 11.94 44.97
C GLU A 525 43.76 12.29 45.91
N LEU A 526 42.53 12.35 45.40
CA LEU A 526 41.34 12.59 46.21
C LEU A 526 41.13 11.46 47.23
N PHE A 527 41.29 10.21 46.80
CA PHE A 527 41.25 9.05 47.70
C PHE A 527 42.33 9.11 48.77
N HIS A 528 43.58 9.44 48.43
CA HIS A 528 44.66 9.58 49.41
C HIS A 528 44.43 10.77 50.37
N LYS A 529 43.86 11.88 49.90
CA LYS A 529 43.45 13.02 50.74
C LYS A 529 42.29 12.66 51.67
N ASP A 530 41.33 11.87 51.18
CA ASP A 530 40.17 11.44 51.96
C ASP A 530 40.58 10.42 53.03
N VAL A 531 41.44 9.46 52.67
CA VAL A 531 42.06 8.51 53.60
C VAL A 531 42.89 9.23 54.67
N SER A 532 43.73 10.19 54.29
CA SER A 532 44.54 10.94 55.28
C SER A 532 43.71 11.84 56.20
N ARG A 533 42.54 12.33 55.76
CA ARG A 533 41.60 13.07 56.61
C ARG A 533 40.77 12.16 57.52
N SER A 534 40.35 11.01 57.01
CA SER A 534 39.47 10.08 57.72
C SER A 534 40.21 9.22 58.76
N PHE A 535 41.54 9.11 58.63
CA PHE A 535 42.39 8.23 59.43
C PHE A 535 43.58 9.00 60.01
N THR A 536 43.31 10.06 60.78
CA THR A 536 44.33 10.94 61.39
C THR A 536 45.05 10.31 62.59
N GLU A 537 44.34 9.52 63.41
CA GLU A 537 44.88 8.97 64.67
C GLU A 537 45.12 7.44 64.65
N LYS A 538 44.47 6.72 63.73
CA LYS A 538 44.59 5.28 63.53
C LYS A 538 44.72 4.97 62.06
N SER A 539 45.57 4.03 61.69
CA SER A 539 45.69 3.62 60.29
C SER A 539 44.37 3.02 59.77
N PRO A 540 44.08 3.09 58.45
CA PRO A 540 42.88 2.48 57.87
C PRO A 540 42.73 1.00 58.20
N ARG A 541 43.87 0.31 58.40
CA ARG A 541 43.91 -1.10 58.79
C ARG A 541 43.54 -1.32 60.25
N GLU A 542 44.03 -0.49 61.16
CA GLU A 542 43.63 -0.55 62.58
C GLU A 542 42.15 -0.22 62.78
N PHE A 543 41.59 0.70 61.99
CA PHE A 543 40.16 1.00 62.02
C PHE A 543 39.32 -0.18 61.52
N PHE A 544 39.74 -0.83 60.43
CA PHE A 544 39.09 -2.04 59.92
C PHE A 544 39.16 -3.19 60.93
N ASP A 545 40.31 -3.41 61.58
CA ASP A 545 40.50 -4.46 62.58
C ASP A 545 39.67 -4.19 63.85
N ASP A 546 39.54 -2.94 64.31
CA ASP A 546 38.66 -2.54 65.42
C ASP A 546 37.18 -2.73 65.09
N HIS A 547 36.76 -2.43 63.86
CA HIS A 547 35.39 -2.63 63.41
C HIS A 547 35.05 -4.12 63.29
N PHE A 548 36.00 -4.95 62.86
CA PHE A 548 35.82 -6.40 62.76
C PHE A 548 35.77 -7.07 64.14
N ARG A 549 36.59 -6.60 65.11
CA ARG A 549 36.54 -7.04 66.52
C ARG A 549 35.32 -6.57 67.32
N ARG A 550 34.51 -5.66 66.77
CA ARG A 550 33.22 -5.24 67.37
C ARG A 550 32.03 -6.03 66.82
N LEU A 551 32.21 -6.73 65.70
CA LEU A 551 31.18 -7.55 65.05
C LEU A 551 31.25 -9.03 65.44
N TYR A 552 32.30 -9.44 66.15
CA TYR A 552 32.51 -10.74 66.78
C TYR A 552 32.95 -10.52 68.22
#